data_AF-M0F2I7-F1
#
_entry.id   AF-M0F2I7-F1
#
_cell.length_a   1.000
_cell.length_b   1.000
_cell.length_c   1.000
_cell.angle_alpha   90.00
_cell.angle_beta   90.00
_cell.angle_gamma   90.00
#
_symmetry.space_group_name_H-M   'P 1'
#
loop_
_entity.id
_entity.type
_entity.pdbx_description
1 polymer ?
#
loop_
_entity_poly.entity_id
_entity_poly.type
_entity_poly.pdbx_seq_one_letter_code
_entity_poly.pdbx_strand_id
1 'polypeptide(L)'
;MTPIRTAVPTAEEARALFAGIRQTVDVEADDVAESLADDEPDAALLDLVSEPFASVADVDERLARTESYLRERGDRRAVFLTVYSRMTATVRDAIDDGAFVDPEWTAAYLVAFAERYRRALVAFERRAFDSLPRPWLLAFAAAARGETVVAQDALLGINAHITYDLTYALGDVGIDPDRGAKLEDHDRINAILARLVQTAQDALVEAYDAVGIAGIDRLFDPLDDRLALLGLRGVREFAWRNAVLRADLPKWAGEPYVDWRTETVATGAAAVLLAPEFDAAESARLRDGEADADVANAFDEAVRRRM
;
A
#
# COMPACT_ATOMS: atom_id res chain seq x y z
N MET A 1 6.97 -26.63 -3.55
CA MET A 1 7.61 -25.38 -4.01
C MET A 1 9.11 -25.49 -3.78
N THR A 2 9.91 -25.10 -4.77
CA THR A 2 11.37 -25.11 -4.71
C THR A 2 11.82 -24.22 -3.55
N PRO A 3 12.72 -24.66 -2.67
CA PRO A 3 13.24 -23.77 -1.64
C PRO A 3 13.86 -22.56 -2.34
N ILE A 4 13.49 -21.35 -1.92
CA ILE A 4 14.05 -20.09 -2.42
C ILE A 4 15.53 -20.09 -2.03
N ARG A 5 16.37 -20.74 -2.85
CA ARG A 5 17.81 -20.94 -2.63
C ARG A 5 18.66 -19.97 -3.41
N THR A 6 18.06 -19.09 -4.20
CA THR A 6 18.80 -18.21 -5.10
C THR A 6 18.57 -16.76 -4.70
N ALA A 7 19.65 -16.10 -4.28
CA ALA A 7 19.74 -14.63 -4.17
C ALA A 7 19.57 -13.91 -5.52
N VAL A 8 19.40 -14.68 -6.60
CA VAL A 8 19.21 -14.17 -7.96
C VAL A 8 17.75 -13.76 -8.16
N PRO A 9 17.48 -12.55 -8.69
CA PRO A 9 16.15 -12.14 -9.09
C PRO A 9 15.50 -13.10 -10.09
N THR A 10 14.19 -13.31 -9.98
CA THR A 10 13.41 -13.90 -11.06
C THR A 10 13.42 -12.99 -12.29
N ALA A 11 13.03 -13.49 -13.46
CA ALA A 11 12.95 -12.66 -14.66
C ALA A 11 11.96 -11.49 -14.50
N GLU A 12 10.86 -11.70 -13.78
CA GLU A 12 9.88 -10.66 -13.46
C GLU A 12 10.48 -9.62 -12.50
N GLU A 13 11.15 -10.06 -11.43
CA GLU A 13 11.84 -9.18 -10.50
C GLU A 13 12.94 -8.36 -11.20
N ALA A 14 13.68 -8.96 -12.13
CA ALA A 14 14.71 -8.25 -12.90
C ALA A 14 14.10 -7.18 -13.82
N ARG A 15 12.95 -7.44 -14.44
CA ARG A 15 12.21 -6.43 -15.23
C ARG A 15 11.68 -5.32 -14.35
N ALA A 16 11.08 -5.66 -13.21
CA ALA A 16 10.58 -4.68 -12.23
C ALA A 16 11.71 -3.81 -11.69
N LEU A 17 12.87 -4.40 -11.38
CA LEU A 17 14.07 -3.67 -10.98
C LEU A 17 14.59 -2.77 -12.09
N PHE A 18 14.66 -3.24 -13.33
CA PHE A 18 15.14 -2.43 -14.44
C PHE A 18 14.20 -1.25 -14.74
N ALA A 19 12.89 -1.50 -14.76
CA ALA A 19 11.87 -0.46 -14.87
C ALA A 19 11.97 0.52 -13.71
N GLY A 20 12.13 0.00 -12.48
CA GLY A 20 12.23 0.82 -11.29
C GLY A 20 13.45 1.72 -11.29
N ILE A 21 14.63 1.20 -11.61
CA ILE A 21 15.88 1.98 -11.74
C ILE A 21 15.67 3.13 -12.73
N ARG A 22 15.10 2.84 -13.92
CA ARG A 22 14.89 3.86 -14.95
C ARG A 22 14.00 4.99 -14.46
N GLN A 23 12.96 4.67 -13.67
CA GLN A 23 12.00 5.66 -13.20
C GLN A 23 12.48 6.37 -11.93
N THR A 24 13.16 5.70 -11.00
CA THR A 24 13.70 6.31 -9.77
C THR A 24 14.72 7.41 -10.03
N VAL A 25 15.35 7.44 -11.21
CA VAL A 25 16.27 8.51 -11.61
C VAL A 25 15.52 9.83 -11.87
N ASP A 26 14.22 9.75 -12.21
CA ASP A 26 13.37 10.89 -12.55
C ASP A 26 12.42 11.32 -11.40
N VAL A 27 12.58 10.74 -10.19
CA VAL A 27 11.70 11.03 -9.05
C VAL A 27 12.26 12.16 -8.19
N GLU A 28 11.61 13.32 -8.25
CA GLU A 28 11.85 14.52 -7.42
C GLU A 28 11.29 14.38 -5.99
N ALA A 29 11.62 13.29 -5.28
CA ALA A 29 11.14 13.06 -3.92
C ALA A 29 11.57 14.17 -2.94
N ASP A 30 12.76 14.75 -3.17
CA ASP A 30 13.30 15.81 -2.33
C ASP A 30 12.57 17.15 -2.57
N ASP A 31 12.26 17.49 -3.82
CA ASP A 31 11.42 18.66 -4.14
C ASP A 31 9.98 18.46 -3.62
N VAL A 32 9.54 17.19 -3.58
CA VAL A 32 8.25 16.84 -3.03
C VAL A 32 8.18 17.14 -1.52
N ALA A 33 9.22 16.74 -0.80
CA ALA A 33 9.37 17.01 0.62
C ALA A 33 9.48 18.52 0.92
N GLU A 34 10.25 19.26 0.12
CA GLU A 34 10.47 20.70 0.32
C GLU A 34 9.17 21.50 0.24
N SER A 35 8.31 21.25 -0.76
CA SER A 35 7.08 22.04 -0.91
C SER A 35 6.02 21.77 0.17
N LEU A 36 6.14 20.65 0.88
CA LEU A 36 5.23 20.24 1.95
C LEU A 36 5.78 20.55 3.35
N ALA A 37 6.99 21.11 3.46
CA ALA A 37 7.68 21.30 4.74
C ALA A 37 7.05 22.40 5.61
N ASP A 38 6.39 23.38 5.00
CA ASP A 38 5.82 24.55 5.69
C ASP A 38 4.39 24.33 6.23
N ASP A 39 3.74 23.23 5.86
CA ASP A 39 2.39 22.88 6.32
C ASP A 39 2.41 22.38 7.77
N GLU A 40 1.61 23.00 8.64
CA GLU A 40 1.49 22.61 10.05
C GLU A 40 0.93 21.18 10.22
N PRO A 41 1.49 20.37 11.14
CA PRO A 41 0.95 19.05 11.47
C PRO A 41 -0.47 19.10 12.05
N ASP A 42 -1.32 18.18 11.62
CA ASP A 42 -2.62 17.90 12.21
C ASP A 42 -2.44 17.14 13.54
N ALA A 43 -2.51 17.90 14.64
CA ALA A 43 -2.41 17.36 15.99
C ALA A 43 -3.49 16.32 16.31
N ALA A 44 -4.71 16.48 15.79
CA ALA A 44 -5.79 15.54 16.07
C ALA A 44 -5.63 14.23 15.29
N LEU A 45 -5.06 14.28 14.08
CA LEU A 45 -4.62 13.06 13.39
C LEU A 45 -3.51 12.37 14.18
N LEU A 46 -2.49 13.13 14.61
CA LEU A 46 -1.38 12.59 15.40
C LEU A 46 -1.86 11.91 16.68
N ASP A 47 -2.85 12.46 17.40
CA ASP A 47 -3.40 11.84 18.60
C ASP A 47 -4.02 10.45 18.33
N LEU A 48 -4.57 10.22 17.14
CA LEU A 48 -5.11 8.91 16.75
C LEU A 48 -4.00 7.87 16.48
N VAL A 49 -2.86 8.33 15.94
CA VAL A 49 -1.83 7.45 15.38
C VAL A 49 -0.47 7.54 16.06
N SER A 50 -0.26 8.34 17.11
CA SER A 50 1.06 8.56 17.72
C SER A 50 1.60 7.32 18.43
N GLU A 51 0.74 6.58 19.09
CA GLU A 51 1.10 5.41 19.89
C GLU A 51 1.16 4.13 19.04
N PRO A 52 2.10 3.20 19.29
CA PRO A 52 2.11 1.88 18.65
C PRO A 52 0.81 1.11 18.87
N PHE A 53 0.50 0.18 17.97
CA PHE A 53 -0.66 -0.70 18.15
C PHE A 53 -0.38 -1.81 19.17
N ALA A 54 -1.36 -2.12 20.02
CA ALA A 54 -1.24 -3.12 21.07
C ALA A 54 -1.73 -4.53 20.67
N SER A 55 -2.68 -4.61 19.74
CA SER A 55 -3.29 -5.88 19.30
C SER A 55 -4.01 -5.72 17.97
N VAL A 56 -4.46 -6.82 17.35
CA VAL A 56 -5.25 -6.78 16.11
C VAL A 56 -6.56 -5.98 16.29
N ALA A 57 -7.22 -6.11 17.45
CA ALA A 57 -8.43 -5.34 17.74
C ALA A 57 -8.15 -3.83 17.85
N ASP A 58 -7.00 -3.46 18.44
CA ASP A 58 -6.56 -2.07 18.53
C ASP A 58 -6.22 -1.49 17.16
N VAL A 59 -5.58 -2.28 16.29
CA VAL A 59 -5.34 -1.91 14.89
C VAL A 59 -6.67 -1.62 14.18
N ASP A 60 -7.59 -2.58 14.21
CA ASP A 60 -8.89 -2.49 13.55
C ASP A 60 -9.66 -1.22 13.98
N GLU A 61 -9.79 -1.00 15.30
CA GLU A 61 -10.47 0.18 15.84
C GLU A 61 -9.80 1.50 15.42
N ARG A 62 -8.48 1.61 15.59
CA ARG A 62 -7.77 2.87 15.38
C ARG A 62 -7.59 3.20 13.90
N LEU A 63 -7.39 2.20 13.04
CA LEU A 63 -7.40 2.42 11.59
C LEU A 63 -8.77 2.89 11.12
N ALA A 64 -9.87 2.30 11.62
CA ALA A 64 -11.22 2.75 11.27
C ALA A 64 -11.50 4.18 11.75
N ARG A 65 -11.04 4.55 12.96
CA ARG A 65 -11.16 5.94 13.46
C ARG A 65 -10.34 6.92 12.63
N THR A 66 -9.12 6.55 12.26
CA THR A 66 -8.24 7.37 11.41
C THR A 66 -8.81 7.53 10.01
N GLU A 67 -9.36 6.46 9.44
CA GLU A 67 -10.08 6.47 8.16
C GLU A 67 -11.22 7.47 8.18
N SER A 68 -12.11 7.35 9.17
CA SER A 68 -13.28 8.21 9.26
C SER A 68 -12.90 9.68 9.50
N TYR A 69 -11.86 9.93 10.29
CA TYR A 69 -11.32 11.26 10.52
C TYR A 69 -10.82 11.93 9.22
N LEU A 70 -10.03 11.21 8.42
CA LEU A 70 -9.49 11.71 7.14
C LEU A 70 -10.61 11.90 6.12
N ARG A 71 -11.54 10.95 6.03
CA ARG A 71 -12.68 10.99 5.11
C ARG A 71 -13.59 12.18 5.39
N GLU A 72 -13.92 12.46 6.65
CA GLU A 72 -14.75 13.61 7.05
C GLU A 72 -14.12 14.97 6.69
N ARG A 73 -12.82 14.98 6.40
CA ARG A 73 -12.06 16.16 5.97
C ARG A 73 -11.83 16.22 4.47
N GLY A 74 -12.31 15.24 3.71
CA GLY A 74 -12.03 15.10 2.28
C GLY A 74 -10.56 14.80 1.98
N ASP A 75 -9.82 14.26 2.96
CA ASP A 75 -8.41 13.94 2.78
C ASP A 75 -8.25 12.65 1.96
N ARG A 76 -7.60 12.76 0.80
CA ARG A 76 -7.43 11.65 -0.15
C ARG A 76 -6.55 10.51 0.39
N ARG A 77 -5.78 10.74 1.47
CA ARG A 77 -5.10 9.66 2.20
C ARG A 77 -6.08 8.63 2.77
N ALA A 78 -7.35 9.01 2.96
CA ALA A 78 -8.41 8.09 3.35
C ALA A 78 -8.66 6.98 2.31
N VAL A 79 -8.44 7.23 1.01
CA VAL A 79 -8.81 6.29 -0.06
C VAL A 79 -8.14 4.92 0.11
N PHE A 80 -6.82 4.89 0.27
CA PHE A 80 -6.10 3.65 0.58
C PHE A 80 -6.51 3.09 1.95
N LEU A 81 -6.66 3.96 2.95
CA LEU A 81 -6.96 3.55 4.31
C LEU A 81 -8.34 2.90 4.43
N THR A 82 -9.33 3.30 3.63
CA THR A 82 -10.65 2.66 3.53
C THR A 82 -10.49 1.20 3.10
N VAL A 83 -9.74 0.93 2.04
CA VAL A 83 -9.48 -0.44 1.57
C VAL A 83 -8.70 -1.22 2.64
N TYR A 84 -7.67 -0.61 3.22
CA TYR A 84 -6.80 -1.25 4.18
C TYR A 84 -7.49 -1.60 5.51
N SER A 85 -8.31 -0.69 6.05
CA SER A 85 -9.11 -0.93 7.26
C SER A 85 -10.04 -2.12 7.08
N ARG A 86 -10.70 -2.24 5.91
CA ARG A 86 -11.55 -3.39 5.60
C ARG A 86 -10.78 -4.70 5.46
N MET A 87 -9.63 -4.66 4.79
CA MET A 87 -8.72 -5.81 4.71
C MET A 87 -8.31 -6.30 6.09
N THR A 88 -7.98 -5.36 6.97
CA THR A 88 -7.57 -5.66 8.35
C THR A 88 -8.70 -6.32 9.14
N ALA A 89 -9.92 -5.78 9.06
CA ALA A 89 -11.09 -6.37 9.69
C ALA A 89 -11.38 -7.79 9.19
N THR A 90 -11.32 -8.03 7.88
CA THR A 90 -11.56 -9.36 7.30
C THR A 90 -10.51 -10.39 7.74
N VAL A 91 -9.23 -9.99 7.83
CA VAL A 91 -8.18 -10.90 8.31
C VAL A 91 -8.33 -11.15 9.80
N ARG A 92 -8.72 -10.14 10.60
CA ARG A 92 -9.05 -10.31 12.02
C ARG A 92 -10.15 -11.35 12.21
N ASP A 93 -11.26 -11.22 11.51
CA ASP A 93 -12.37 -12.18 11.61
C ASP A 93 -11.93 -13.59 11.20
N ALA A 94 -11.08 -13.72 10.18
CA ALA A 94 -10.50 -15.01 9.80
C ALA A 94 -9.56 -15.60 10.88
N ILE A 95 -8.86 -14.76 11.66
CA ILE A 95 -8.09 -15.21 12.82
C ILE A 95 -9.02 -15.75 13.91
N ASP A 96 -10.09 -15.00 14.22
CA ASP A 96 -11.07 -15.37 15.23
C ASP A 96 -11.82 -16.67 14.86
N ASP A 97 -12.07 -16.89 13.57
CA ASP A 97 -12.68 -18.10 13.02
C ASP A 97 -11.73 -19.31 12.94
N GLY A 98 -10.45 -19.15 13.33
CA GLY A 98 -9.47 -20.22 13.32
C GLY A 98 -9.02 -20.64 11.92
N ALA A 99 -9.01 -19.71 10.95
CA ALA A 99 -8.64 -19.99 9.57
C ALA A 99 -7.13 -20.17 9.35
N PHE A 100 -6.28 -19.92 10.35
CA PHE A 100 -4.82 -19.94 10.26
C PHE A 100 -4.20 -21.11 11.04
N VAL A 101 -3.06 -21.60 10.55
CA VAL A 101 -2.27 -22.65 11.20
C VAL A 101 -1.63 -22.12 12.48
N ASP A 102 -1.05 -20.93 12.40
CA ASP A 102 -0.46 -20.17 13.50
C ASP A 102 -1.18 -18.81 13.64
N PRO A 103 -2.31 -18.76 14.37
CA PRO A 103 -3.07 -17.54 14.56
C PRO A 103 -2.30 -16.48 15.38
N GLU A 104 -1.40 -16.90 16.27
CA GLU A 104 -0.58 -15.96 17.06
C GLU A 104 0.44 -15.25 16.18
N TRP A 105 1.15 -15.99 15.33
CA TRP A 105 2.04 -15.40 14.33
C TRP A 105 1.29 -14.52 13.34
N THR A 106 0.12 -14.97 12.88
CA THR A 106 -0.72 -14.18 11.95
C THR A 106 -1.16 -12.85 12.58
N ALA A 107 -1.55 -12.87 13.87
CA ALA A 107 -1.90 -11.66 14.62
C ALA A 107 -0.71 -10.71 14.78
N ALA A 108 0.47 -11.24 15.14
CA ALA A 108 1.69 -10.46 15.25
C ALA A 108 2.10 -9.85 13.89
N TYR A 109 1.99 -10.63 12.82
CA TYR A 109 2.22 -10.20 11.44
C TYR A 109 1.30 -9.01 11.08
N LEU A 110 0.00 -9.12 11.31
CA LEU A 110 -0.96 -8.04 11.03
C LEU A 110 -0.62 -6.77 11.82
N VAL A 111 -0.31 -6.88 13.11
CA VAL A 111 0.06 -5.73 13.95
C VAL A 111 1.36 -5.08 13.46
N ALA A 112 2.40 -5.87 13.15
CA ALA A 112 3.66 -5.35 12.64
C ALA A 112 3.48 -4.66 11.28
N PHE A 113 2.59 -5.18 10.44
CA PHE A 113 2.28 -4.59 9.15
C PHE A 113 1.57 -3.24 9.31
N ALA A 114 0.57 -3.15 10.19
CA ALA A 114 -0.11 -1.90 10.51
C ALA A 114 0.82 -0.86 11.15
N GLU A 115 1.73 -1.29 12.00
CA GLU A 115 2.72 -0.42 12.64
C GLU A 115 3.64 0.26 11.61
N ARG A 116 3.96 -0.41 10.49
CA ARG A 116 4.74 0.19 9.39
C ARG A 116 3.97 1.33 8.71
N TYR A 117 2.71 1.11 8.37
CA TYR A 117 1.82 2.17 7.85
C TYR A 117 1.70 3.34 8.83
N ARG A 118 1.43 3.05 10.10
CA ARG A 118 1.29 4.08 11.16
C ARG A 118 2.54 4.94 11.27
N ARG A 119 3.72 4.33 11.28
CA ARG A 119 5.00 5.06 11.32
C ARG A 119 5.18 5.95 10.10
N ALA A 120 4.83 5.47 8.91
CA ALA A 120 4.88 6.26 7.70
C ALA A 120 3.92 7.47 7.78
N LEU A 121 2.67 7.25 8.22
CA LEU A 121 1.70 8.34 8.38
C LEU A 121 2.15 9.38 9.41
N VAL A 122 2.66 8.94 10.57
CA VAL A 122 3.21 9.83 11.60
C VAL A 122 4.42 10.61 11.09
N ALA A 123 5.33 9.95 10.36
CA ALA A 123 6.51 10.60 9.80
C ALA A 123 6.13 11.66 8.76
N PHE A 124 5.17 11.36 7.90
CA PHE A 124 4.64 12.32 6.93
C PHE A 124 3.98 13.51 7.62
N GLU A 125 3.10 13.26 8.59
CA GLU A 125 2.38 14.30 9.32
C GLU A 125 3.30 15.21 10.13
N ARG A 126 4.38 14.66 10.68
CA ARG A 126 5.42 15.43 11.39
C ARG A 126 6.47 16.07 10.47
N ARG A 127 6.33 15.94 9.14
CA ARG A 127 7.31 16.40 8.14
C ARG A 127 8.71 15.80 8.35
N ALA A 128 8.79 14.62 8.95
CA ALA A 128 10.02 13.89 9.18
C ALA A 128 10.39 13.05 7.94
N PHE A 129 10.50 13.71 6.78
CA PHE A 129 10.63 13.06 5.48
C PHE A 129 11.89 12.19 5.34
N ASP A 130 12.98 12.52 6.03
CA ASP A 130 14.20 11.69 6.10
C ASP A 130 13.94 10.28 6.68
N SER A 131 12.89 10.15 7.51
CA SER A 131 12.49 8.88 8.12
C SER A 131 11.36 8.17 7.37
N LEU A 132 10.80 8.81 6.34
CA LEU A 132 9.68 8.31 5.57
C LEU A 132 10.19 7.50 4.36
N PRO A 133 9.75 6.24 4.17
CA PRO A 133 10.07 5.51 2.96
C PRO A 133 9.64 6.27 1.70
N ARG A 134 10.51 6.33 0.69
CA ARG A 134 10.23 7.01 -0.59
C ARG A 134 8.88 6.62 -1.23
N PRO A 135 8.46 5.34 -1.27
CA PRO A 135 7.15 4.98 -1.83
C PRO A 135 5.99 5.62 -1.08
N TRP A 136 6.09 5.75 0.26
CA TRP A 136 5.09 6.41 1.09
C TRP A 136 5.10 7.93 0.92
N LEU A 137 6.29 8.54 0.80
CA LEU A 137 6.40 9.97 0.52
C LEU A 137 5.66 10.33 -0.78
N LEU A 138 5.89 9.56 -1.85
CA LEU A 138 5.20 9.77 -3.12
C LEU A 138 3.69 9.56 -3.01
N ALA A 139 3.26 8.49 -2.35
CA ALA A 139 1.83 8.19 -2.17
C ALA A 139 1.11 9.30 -1.39
N PHE A 140 1.65 9.71 -0.24
CA PHE A 140 1.02 10.73 0.60
C PHE A 140 1.10 12.13 0.00
N ALA A 141 2.20 12.47 -0.67
CA ALA A 141 2.33 13.77 -1.31
C ALA A 141 1.37 13.93 -2.50
N ALA A 142 1.25 12.90 -3.35
CA ALA A 142 0.31 12.92 -4.46
C ALA A 142 -1.13 13.11 -3.99
N ALA A 143 -1.52 12.37 -2.95
CA ALA A 143 -2.83 12.49 -2.31
C ALA A 143 -3.05 13.89 -1.69
N ALA A 144 -2.07 14.40 -0.93
CA ALA A 144 -2.17 15.71 -0.26
C ALA A 144 -2.25 16.88 -1.24
N ARG A 145 -1.62 16.76 -2.42
CA ARG A 145 -1.62 17.81 -3.45
C ARG A 145 -2.74 17.69 -4.47
N GLY A 146 -3.51 16.60 -4.44
CA GLY A 146 -4.56 16.34 -5.43
C GLY A 146 -4.01 16.19 -6.86
N GLU A 147 -2.80 15.67 -7.00
CA GLU A 147 -2.14 15.48 -8.30
C GLU A 147 -2.67 14.24 -9.05
N THR A 148 -3.35 13.35 -8.32
CA THR A 148 -3.79 12.02 -8.73
C THR A 148 -5.31 11.87 -8.72
N VAL A 149 -5.80 10.87 -9.46
CA VAL A 149 -7.19 10.39 -9.39
C VAL A 149 -7.37 9.34 -8.28
N VAL A 150 -8.61 9.07 -7.85
CA VAL A 150 -8.89 8.23 -6.65
C VAL A 150 -8.29 6.83 -6.83
N ALA A 151 -8.37 6.27 -8.03
CA ALA A 151 -7.75 4.98 -8.33
C ALA A 151 -6.21 4.99 -8.16
N GLN A 152 -5.53 6.08 -8.52
CA GLN A 152 -4.08 6.20 -8.34
C GLN A 152 -3.70 6.27 -6.86
N ASP A 153 -4.47 7.01 -6.03
CA ASP A 153 -4.21 7.07 -4.58
C ASP A 153 -4.32 5.69 -3.93
N ALA A 154 -5.35 4.91 -4.29
CA ALA A 154 -5.51 3.55 -3.82
C ALA A 154 -4.31 2.68 -4.19
N LEU A 155 -3.88 2.71 -5.45
CA LEU A 155 -2.78 1.89 -5.96
C LEU A 155 -1.42 2.30 -5.41
N LEU A 156 -1.17 3.59 -5.23
CA LEU A 156 0.06 4.10 -4.61
C LEU A 156 0.19 3.61 -3.17
N GLY A 157 -0.89 3.68 -2.39
CA GLY A 157 -0.93 3.14 -1.03
C GLY A 157 -0.76 1.61 -1.00
N ILE A 158 -1.44 0.87 -1.89
CA ILE A 158 -1.27 -0.58 -2.02
C ILE A 158 0.19 -0.94 -2.34
N ASN A 159 0.81 -0.23 -3.28
CA ASN A 159 2.20 -0.45 -3.64
C ASN A 159 3.15 -0.17 -2.46
N ALA A 160 3.02 0.98 -1.79
CA ALA A 160 3.85 1.30 -0.64
C ALA A 160 3.69 0.27 0.48
N HIS A 161 2.44 -0.10 0.79
CA HIS A 161 2.17 -1.05 1.86
C HIS A 161 2.61 -2.48 1.51
N ILE A 162 2.17 -3.03 0.38
CA ILE A 162 2.44 -4.45 0.06
C ILE A 162 3.86 -4.66 -0.44
N THR A 163 4.42 -3.77 -1.26
CA THR A 163 5.76 -3.97 -1.82
C THR A 163 6.84 -3.61 -0.80
N TYR A 164 6.69 -2.48 -0.11
CA TYR A 164 7.70 -1.98 0.83
C TYR A 164 7.47 -2.50 2.25
N ASP A 165 6.36 -2.16 2.91
CA ASP A 165 6.18 -2.45 4.35
C ASP A 165 6.18 -3.95 4.64
N LEU A 166 5.57 -4.77 3.77
CA LEU A 166 5.41 -6.19 4.00
C LEU A 166 6.75 -6.93 4.07
N THR A 167 7.72 -6.52 3.25
CA THR A 167 9.08 -7.06 3.26
C THR A 167 9.68 -6.96 4.66
N TYR A 168 9.50 -5.82 5.32
CA TYR A 168 10.08 -5.56 6.63
C TYR A 168 9.22 -6.08 7.77
N ALA A 169 7.89 -6.03 7.65
CA ALA A 169 6.97 -6.58 8.64
C ALA A 169 7.19 -8.09 8.86
N LEU A 170 7.37 -8.85 7.77
CA LEU A 170 7.70 -10.29 7.85
C LEU A 170 9.06 -10.53 8.54
N GLY A 171 10.03 -9.63 8.34
CA GLY A 171 11.31 -9.66 9.03
C GLY A 171 11.20 -9.34 10.53
N ASP A 172 10.35 -8.40 10.90
CA ASP A 172 10.12 -7.97 12.29
C ASP A 172 9.50 -9.10 13.13
N VAL A 173 8.53 -9.82 12.57
CA VAL A 173 7.84 -10.93 13.28
C VAL A 173 8.58 -12.26 13.19
N GLY A 174 9.51 -12.38 12.24
CA GLY A 174 10.30 -13.58 12.04
C GLY A 174 9.54 -14.69 11.32
N ILE A 175 10.15 -15.21 10.26
CA ILE A 175 9.61 -16.32 9.46
C ILE A 175 10.13 -17.70 9.89
N ASP A 176 10.95 -17.76 10.94
CA ASP A 176 11.48 -19.00 11.52
C ASP A 176 11.21 -19.04 13.04
N PRO A 177 11.17 -20.23 13.68
CA PRO A 177 11.06 -21.55 13.05
C PRO A 177 9.73 -21.70 12.27
N ASP A 178 9.51 -22.87 11.66
CA ASP A 178 8.24 -23.25 11.02
C ASP A 178 7.83 -22.42 9.80
N ARG A 179 8.84 -21.97 9.04
CA ARG A 179 8.69 -21.21 7.79
C ARG A 179 7.64 -21.76 6.82
N GLY A 180 7.46 -23.07 6.77
CA GLY A 180 6.45 -23.71 5.92
C GLY A 180 5.01 -23.40 6.37
N ALA A 181 4.74 -23.44 7.67
CA ALA A 181 3.42 -23.09 8.22
C ALA A 181 3.14 -21.59 8.10
N LYS A 182 4.15 -20.76 8.36
CA LYS A 182 4.05 -19.30 8.20
C LYS A 182 3.84 -18.88 6.74
N LEU A 183 4.46 -19.58 5.78
CA LEU A 183 4.20 -19.37 4.36
C LEU A 183 2.76 -19.74 4.00
N GLU A 184 2.25 -20.86 4.51
CA GLU A 184 0.87 -21.27 4.29
C GLU A 184 -0.11 -20.21 4.80
N ASP A 185 0.11 -19.65 6.00
CA ASP A 185 -0.74 -18.56 6.53
C ASP A 185 -0.60 -17.25 5.74
N HIS A 186 0.62 -16.91 5.30
CA HIS A 186 0.87 -15.79 4.38
C HIS A 186 0.10 -15.96 3.06
N ASP A 187 0.03 -17.18 2.54
CA ASP A 187 -0.70 -17.53 1.33
C ASP A 187 -2.22 -17.57 1.52
N ARG A 188 -2.71 -17.93 2.72
CA ARG A 188 -4.14 -17.81 3.06
C ARG A 188 -4.61 -16.36 3.02
N ILE A 189 -3.77 -15.42 3.49
CA ILE A 189 -4.05 -13.98 3.35
C ILE A 189 -4.13 -13.57 1.86
N ASN A 190 -3.32 -14.16 0.96
CA ASN A 190 -3.43 -13.87 -0.48
C ASN A 190 -4.85 -14.16 -1.02
N ALA A 191 -5.47 -15.26 -0.55
CA ALA A 191 -6.81 -15.64 -0.99
C ALA A 191 -7.88 -14.68 -0.46
N ILE A 192 -7.70 -14.14 0.75
CA ILE A 192 -8.56 -13.08 1.31
C ILE A 192 -8.40 -11.80 0.48
N LEU A 193 -7.16 -11.38 0.23
CA LEU A 193 -6.84 -10.17 -0.53
C LEU A 193 -7.36 -10.20 -1.97
N ALA A 194 -7.29 -11.35 -2.65
CA ALA A 194 -7.76 -11.49 -4.02
C ALA A 194 -9.26 -11.14 -4.16
N ARG A 195 -10.09 -11.52 -3.17
CA ARG A 195 -11.51 -11.17 -3.16
C ARG A 195 -11.71 -9.68 -2.91
N LEU A 196 -10.99 -9.12 -1.93
CA LEU A 196 -11.13 -7.72 -1.53
C LEU A 196 -10.66 -6.75 -2.62
N VAL A 197 -9.64 -7.10 -3.40
CA VAL A 197 -9.20 -6.26 -4.52
C VAL A 197 -10.20 -6.28 -5.66
N GLN A 198 -10.83 -7.42 -5.97
CA GLN A 198 -11.94 -7.42 -6.92
C GLN A 198 -13.06 -6.49 -6.44
N THR A 199 -13.41 -6.57 -5.16
CA THR A 199 -14.42 -5.69 -4.57
C THR A 199 -14.03 -4.22 -4.63
N ALA A 200 -12.76 -3.87 -4.37
CA ALA A 200 -12.28 -2.49 -4.47
C ALA A 200 -12.31 -1.97 -5.92
N GLN A 201 -11.95 -2.81 -6.90
CA GLN A 201 -12.09 -2.46 -8.32
C GLN A 201 -13.55 -2.20 -8.70
N ASP A 202 -14.46 -3.11 -8.33
CA ASP A 202 -15.88 -2.96 -8.60
C ASP A 202 -16.47 -1.71 -7.91
N ALA A 203 -15.97 -1.37 -6.72
CA ALA A 203 -16.36 -0.18 -5.98
C ALA A 203 -15.84 1.11 -6.64
N LEU A 204 -14.60 1.11 -7.17
CA LEU A 204 -14.08 2.24 -7.94
C LEU A 204 -14.91 2.46 -9.20
N VAL A 205 -15.16 1.41 -9.98
CA VAL A 205 -15.98 1.49 -11.20
C VAL A 205 -17.35 2.09 -10.87
N GLU A 206 -18.04 1.58 -9.84
CA GLU A 206 -19.33 2.15 -9.44
C GLU A 206 -19.22 3.61 -8.99
N ALA A 207 -18.19 3.98 -8.23
CA ALA A 207 -18.03 5.34 -7.75
C ALA A 207 -17.92 6.34 -8.91
N TYR A 208 -17.13 5.99 -9.94
CA TYR A 208 -16.99 6.82 -11.14
C TYR A 208 -18.26 6.83 -12.01
N ASP A 209 -18.97 5.70 -12.12
CA ASP A 209 -20.25 5.63 -12.82
C ASP A 209 -21.33 6.49 -12.14
N ALA A 210 -21.38 6.47 -10.81
CA ALA A 210 -22.35 7.21 -10.01
C ALA A 210 -22.23 8.73 -10.20
N VAL A 211 -21.01 9.21 -10.48
CA VAL A 211 -20.74 10.63 -10.71
C VAL A 211 -20.76 11.03 -12.20
N GLY A 212 -20.97 10.09 -13.11
CA GLY A 212 -21.09 10.35 -14.54
C GLY A 212 -19.78 10.71 -15.25
N ILE A 213 -18.62 10.35 -14.69
CA ILE A 213 -17.32 10.55 -15.31
C ILE A 213 -17.09 9.43 -16.34
N ALA A 214 -17.44 9.69 -17.60
CA ALA A 214 -17.25 8.75 -18.70
C ALA A 214 -15.78 8.64 -19.13
N GLY A 215 -15.33 7.43 -19.48
CA GLY A 215 -13.95 7.15 -19.95
C GLY A 215 -13.07 6.40 -18.95
N ILE A 216 -13.59 6.08 -17.77
CA ILE A 216 -12.87 5.36 -16.71
C ILE A 216 -12.42 3.95 -17.14
N ASP A 217 -13.17 3.28 -18.02
CA ASP A 217 -12.77 1.96 -18.54
C ASP A 217 -11.40 1.98 -19.23
N ARG A 218 -11.01 3.12 -19.82
CA ARG A 218 -9.66 3.32 -20.39
C ARG A 218 -8.60 3.64 -19.36
N LEU A 219 -8.99 4.04 -18.16
CA LEU A 219 -8.11 4.05 -16.99
C LEU A 219 -7.93 2.61 -16.51
N PHE A 220 -8.99 1.78 -16.52
CA PHE A 220 -8.93 0.39 -16.07
C PHE A 220 -8.19 -0.57 -17.02
N ASP A 221 -8.21 -0.36 -18.33
CA ASP A 221 -7.48 -1.21 -19.31
C ASP A 221 -5.94 -1.21 -19.09
N PRO A 222 -5.25 -0.05 -18.95
CA PRO A 222 -3.85 0.02 -18.56
C PRO A 222 -3.63 -0.31 -17.09
N LEU A 223 -4.62 -0.06 -16.23
CA LEU A 223 -4.57 -0.51 -14.84
C LEU A 223 -4.62 -2.02 -14.73
N ASP A 224 -5.25 -2.77 -15.64
CA ASP A 224 -5.18 -4.24 -15.68
C ASP A 224 -3.74 -4.71 -15.99
N ASP A 225 -3.03 -4.01 -16.88
CA ASP A 225 -1.60 -4.25 -17.14
C ASP A 225 -0.71 -3.79 -15.96
N ARG A 226 -1.08 -2.73 -15.23
CA ARG A 226 -0.36 -2.25 -14.03
C ARG A 226 -0.69 -3.05 -12.76
N LEU A 227 -1.91 -3.59 -12.66
CA LEU A 227 -2.34 -4.61 -11.71
C LEU A 227 -1.66 -5.93 -12.02
N ALA A 228 -1.34 -6.22 -13.28
CA ALA A 228 -0.44 -7.30 -13.65
C ALA A 228 1.01 -7.03 -13.22
N LEU A 229 1.51 -5.78 -13.28
CA LEU A 229 2.78 -5.36 -12.65
C LEU A 229 2.75 -5.44 -11.11
N LEU A 230 1.61 -5.13 -10.49
CA LEU A 230 1.35 -5.19 -9.05
C LEU A 230 0.69 -6.50 -8.64
N GLY A 231 0.78 -7.56 -9.44
CA GLY A 231 0.02 -8.80 -9.24
C GLY A 231 0.14 -9.23 -7.79
N LEU A 232 -0.92 -9.09 -7.00
CA LEU A 232 -0.85 -9.09 -5.53
C LEU A 232 -0.08 -10.30 -4.99
N ARG A 233 -0.33 -11.45 -5.61
CA ARG A 233 0.40 -12.69 -5.33
C ARG A 233 1.90 -12.54 -5.59
N GLY A 234 2.30 -12.00 -6.75
CA GLY A 234 3.70 -11.78 -7.12
C GLY A 234 4.41 -10.78 -6.20
N VAL A 235 3.78 -9.65 -5.84
CA VAL A 235 4.38 -8.68 -4.90
C VAL A 235 4.46 -9.23 -3.48
N ARG A 236 3.47 -10.03 -3.05
CA ARG A 236 3.52 -10.72 -1.75
C ARG A 236 4.54 -11.86 -1.74
N GLU A 237 4.74 -12.55 -2.87
CA GLU A 237 5.81 -13.52 -3.05
C GLU A 237 7.18 -12.82 -3.03
N PHE A 238 7.32 -11.66 -3.69
CA PHE A 238 8.52 -10.84 -3.63
C PHE A 238 8.85 -10.42 -2.20
N ALA A 239 7.87 -9.93 -1.44
CA ALA A 239 8.07 -9.57 -0.04
C ALA A 239 8.47 -10.78 0.82
N TRP A 240 7.84 -11.95 0.61
CA TRP A 240 8.23 -13.19 1.27
C TRP A 240 9.67 -13.61 0.93
N ARG A 241 10.03 -13.55 -0.36
CA ARG A 241 11.40 -13.86 -0.82
C ARG A 241 12.42 -12.91 -0.19
N ASN A 242 12.11 -11.63 -0.07
CA ASN A 242 12.98 -10.67 0.60
C ASN A 242 13.11 -10.98 2.10
N ALA A 243 12.03 -11.34 2.79
CA ALA A 243 12.09 -11.79 4.17
C ALA A 243 12.98 -13.03 4.34
N VAL A 244 12.89 -13.99 3.42
CA VAL A 244 13.78 -15.17 3.35
C VAL A 244 15.24 -14.75 3.13
N LEU A 245 15.51 -13.82 2.21
CA LEU A 245 16.87 -13.32 1.98
C LEU A 245 17.45 -12.63 3.22
N ARG A 246 16.65 -11.85 3.96
CA ARG A 246 17.08 -11.23 5.22
C ARG A 246 17.35 -12.25 6.32
N ALA A 247 16.58 -13.34 6.36
CA ALA A 247 16.77 -14.41 7.34
C ALA A 247 17.99 -15.30 7.04
N ASP A 248 18.22 -15.61 5.75
CA ASP A 248 19.22 -16.60 5.34
C ASP A 248 20.60 -16.00 5.03
N LEU A 249 20.68 -14.72 4.65
CA LEU A 249 21.95 -14.07 4.32
C LEU A 249 22.58 -13.37 5.54
N PRO A 250 23.92 -13.26 5.61
CA PRO A 250 24.58 -12.43 6.61
C PRO A 250 24.09 -10.99 6.55
N LYS A 251 23.77 -10.38 7.70
CA LYS A 251 23.19 -9.02 7.77
C LYS A 251 23.91 -7.98 6.91
N TRP A 252 25.25 -7.99 6.92
CA TRP A 252 26.08 -7.05 6.15
C TRP A 252 25.89 -7.15 4.62
N ALA A 253 25.36 -8.26 4.12
CA ALA A 253 25.08 -8.46 2.70
C ALA A 253 23.57 -8.50 2.40
N GLY A 254 22.80 -9.18 3.25
CA GLY A 254 21.36 -9.39 3.07
C GLY A 254 20.55 -8.11 3.25
N GLU A 255 20.82 -7.32 4.30
CA GLU A 255 20.05 -6.11 4.58
C GLU A 255 20.26 -5.07 3.47
N PRO A 256 21.50 -4.65 3.10
CA PRO A 256 21.67 -3.64 2.04
C PRO A 256 21.13 -4.09 0.68
N TYR A 257 21.21 -5.38 0.36
CA TYR A 257 20.68 -5.91 -0.90
C TYR A 257 19.15 -5.87 -0.95
N VAL A 258 18.50 -6.29 0.13
CA VAL A 258 17.04 -6.27 0.24
C VAL A 258 16.53 -4.84 0.31
N ASP A 259 17.19 -3.97 1.08
CA ASP A 259 16.82 -2.56 1.21
C ASP A 259 16.83 -1.88 -0.17
N TRP A 260 17.94 -2.01 -0.91
CA TRP A 260 18.06 -1.49 -2.27
C TRP A 260 17.00 -2.03 -3.21
N ARG A 261 16.78 -3.35 -3.21
CA ARG A 261 15.82 -4.01 -4.11
C ARG A 261 14.39 -3.56 -3.81
N THR A 262 13.99 -3.58 -2.54
CA THR A 262 12.64 -3.23 -2.11
C THR A 262 12.34 -1.77 -2.39
N GLU A 263 13.28 -0.87 -2.06
CA GLU A 263 13.12 0.56 -2.32
C GLU A 263 13.06 0.86 -3.82
N THR A 264 13.92 0.22 -4.63
CA THR A 264 13.95 0.41 -6.09
C THR A 264 12.63 -0.04 -6.73
N VAL A 265 12.13 -1.23 -6.39
CA VAL A 265 10.89 -1.76 -6.97
C VAL A 265 9.70 -0.93 -6.53
N ALA A 266 9.56 -0.65 -5.24
CA ALA A 266 8.42 0.08 -4.72
C ALA A 266 8.40 1.54 -5.21
N THR A 267 9.54 2.23 -5.22
CA THR A 267 9.62 3.62 -5.71
C THR A 267 9.43 3.69 -7.22
N GLY A 268 10.01 2.72 -7.95
CA GLY A 268 9.81 2.57 -9.37
C GLY A 268 8.36 2.37 -9.78
N ALA A 269 7.65 1.48 -9.09
CA ALA A 269 6.23 1.25 -9.30
C ALA A 269 5.41 2.51 -8.99
N ALA A 270 5.73 3.25 -7.93
CA ALA A 270 5.07 4.52 -7.62
C ALA A 270 5.27 5.56 -8.73
N ALA A 271 6.48 5.67 -9.28
CA ALA A 271 6.76 6.58 -10.40
C ALA A 271 5.98 6.21 -11.67
N VAL A 272 5.85 4.91 -11.99
CA VAL A 272 4.99 4.45 -13.09
C VAL A 272 3.52 4.82 -12.83
N LEU A 273 3.04 4.61 -11.61
CA LEU A 273 1.67 4.96 -11.22
C LEU A 273 1.39 6.46 -11.35
N LEU A 274 2.37 7.31 -11.03
CA LEU A 274 2.28 8.78 -11.14
C LEU A 274 2.47 9.31 -12.57
N ALA A 275 3.11 8.54 -13.45
CA ALA A 275 3.35 8.98 -14.83
C ALA A 275 2.02 9.27 -15.55
N PRO A 276 1.83 10.47 -16.14
CA PRO A 276 0.58 10.85 -16.78
C PRO A 276 0.30 9.96 -18.00
N GLU A 277 -0.80 9.21 -17.96
CA GLU A 277 -1.25 8.37 -19.08
C GLU A 277 -2.10 9.13 -20.09
N PHE A 278 -2.78 10.18 -19.61
CA PHE A 278 -3.54 11.09 -20.44
C PHE A 278 -2.76 12.37 -20.69
N ASP A 279 -3.16 13.13 -21.71
CA ASP A 279 -2.66 14.49 -21.81
C ASP A 279 -3.02 15.30 -20.55
N ALA A 280 -2.27 16.37 -20.29
CA ALA A 280 -2.45 17.17 -19.10
C ALA A 280 -3.86 17.76 -18.97
N ALA A 281 -4.57 17.97 -20.08
CA ALA A 281 -5.92 18.53 -20.08
C ALA A 281 -6.97 17.49 -19.70
N GLU A 282 -6.83 16.24 -20.15
CA GLU A 282 -7.71 15.14 -19.76
C GLU A 282 -7.49 14.71 -18.31
N SER A 283 -6.23 14.67 -17.85
CA SER A 283 -5.93 14.46 -16.41
C SER A 283 -6.52 15.57 -15.53
N ALA A 284 -6.44 16.83 -15.96
CA ALA A 284 -7.04 17.95 -15.24
C ALA A 284 -8.57 17.85 -15.21
N ARG A 285 -9.22 17.49 -16.33
CA ARG A 285 -10.68 17.30 -16.38
C ARG A 285 -11.17 16.19 -15.46
N LEU A 286 -10.43 15.08 -15.37
CA LEU A 286 -10.78 14.00 -14.44
C LEU A 286 -10.66 14.46 -12.99
N ARG A 287 -9.59 15.18 -12.65
CA ARG A 287 -9.40 15.75 -11.30
C ARG A 287 -10.48 16.77 -10.94
N ASP A 288 -10.79 17.68 -11.85
CA ASP A 288 -11.87 18.67 -11.67
C ASP A 288 -13.22 17.97 -11.49
N GLY A 289 -13.50 16.95 -12.30
CA GLY A 289 -14.72 16.14 -12.19
C GLY A 289 -14.83 15.36 -10.87
N GLU A 290 -13.71 14.82 -10.36
CA GLU A 290 -13.69 14.15 -9.04
C GLU A 290 -13.96 15.11 -7.90
N ALA A 291 -13.36 16.31 -7.94
CA ALA A 291 -13.50 17.33 -6.92
C ALA A 291 -14.96 17.86 -6.84
N ASP A 292 -15.62 17.99 -7.99
CA ASP A 292 -17.01 18.44 -8.07
C ASP A 292 -18.03 17.39 -7.63
N ALA A 293 -17.69 16.09 -7.73
CA ALA A 293 -18.63 15.01 -7.53
C ALA A 293 -18.38 14.10 -6.31
N ASP A 294 -17.35 14.41 -5.51
CA ASP A 294 -16.98 13.67 -4.29
C ASP A 294 -16.83 12.15 -4.52
N VAL A 295 -16.01 11.79 -5.52
CA VAL A 295 -15.77 10.39 -5.90
C VAL A 295 -15.16 9.58 -4.74
N ALA A 296 -14.37 10.23 -3.87
CA ALA A 296 -13.80 9.56 -2.70
C ALA A 296 -14.88 9.07 -1.73
N ASN A 297 -15.91 9.87 -1.46
CA ASN A 297 -17.04 9.42 -0.64
C ASN A 297 -17.89 8.36 -1.36
N ALA A 298 -18.13 8.51 -2.67
CA ALA A 298 -18.84 7.51 -3.47
C ALA A 298 -18.11 6.15 -3.46
N PHE A 299 -16.78 6.17 -3.51
CA PHE A 299 -15.95 4.98 -3.39
C PHE A 299 -16.07 4.32 -2.01
N ASP A 300 -15.99 5.07 -0.91
CA ASP A 300 -16.21 4.52 0.44
C ASP A 300 -17.60 3.87 0.56
N GLU A 301 -18.66 4.55 0.11
CA GLU A 301 -20.02 4.00 0.12
C GLU A 301 -20.14 2.73 -0.72
N ALA A 302 -19.45 2.65 -1.86
CA ALA A 302 -19.43 1.47 -2.71
C ALA A 302 -18.66 0.30 -2.08
N VAL A 303 -17.56 0.58 -1.37
CA VAL A 303 -16.80 -0.43 -0.60
C VAL A 303 -17.65 -0.94 0.57
N ARG A 304 -18.27 -0.06 1.36
CA ARG A 304 -19.12 -0.43 2.51
C ARG A 304 -20.36 -1.23 2.14
N ARG A 305 -20.88 -1.08 0.92
CA ARG A 305 -22.05 -1.85 0.44
C ARG A 305 -21.72 -3.27 0.01
N ARG A 306 -20.47 -3.54 -0.37
CA ARG A 306 -20.04 -4.83 -0.95
C ARG A 306 -19.35 -5.77 0.03
N MET A 307 -18.99 -5.28 1.22
CA MET A 307 -18.26 -6.03 2.26
C MET A 307 -19.08 -6.04 3.54
#